data_AF-A0A533ZC73-F1
#
_entry.id   AF-A0A533ZC73-F1
#
_cell.length_a   1.000
_cell.length_b   1.000
_cell.length_c   1.000
_cell.angle_alpha   90.00
_cell.angle_beta   90.00
_cell.angle_gamma   90.00
#
_symmetry.space_group_name_H-M   'P 1'
#
loop_
_entity.id
_entity.type
_entity.pdbx_description
1 polymer ?
#
loop_
_entity_poly.entity_id
_entity_poly.type
_entity_poly.pdbx_seq_one_letter_code
_entity_poly.pdbx_strand_id
1 'polypeptide(L)' 'MTPSEAQAYCAAVTKRSGSNFYYSFLFLPPARRDAMYAVYAFCREVDSVVDDAPPGSDPREQLQRWRDELNAAYLG' A
#
# COMPACT_ATOMS: atom_id res chain seq x y z
N MET A 1 4.78 10.66 10.23
CA MET A 1 4.11 10.89 8.93
C MET A 1 2.74 11.48 9.21
N THR A 2 2.43 12.63 8.63
CA THR A 2 1.09 13.23 8.70
C THR A 2 0.13 12.51 7.76
N PRO A 3 -1.21 12.64 7.93
CA PRO A 3 -2.17 12.02 7.00
C PRO A 3 -1.98 12.46 5.53
N SER A 4 -1.61 13.72 5.31
CA SER A 4 -1.31 14.24 3.97
C SER A 4 -0.07 13.60 3.36
N GLU A 5 1.00 13.45 4.14
CA GLU A 5 2.22 12.76 3.70
C GLU A 5 1.94 11.28 3.38
N ALA A 6 1.12 10.61 4.20
CA ALA A 6 0.70 9.23 3.95
C ALA A 6 -0.10 9.10 2.65
N GLN A 7 -1.03 10.03 2.40
CA GLN A 7 -1.81 10.05 1.17
C GLN A 7 -0.93 10.28 -0.06
N ALA A 8 0.01 11.22 0.02
CA ALA A 8 0.95 11.49 -1.06
C ALA A 8 1.85 10.27 -1.35
N TYR A 9 2.30 9.58 -0.31
CA TYR A 9 3.05 8.33 -0.45
C TYR A 9 2.23 7.26 -1.17
N CYS A 10 0.98 7.03 -0.75
CA CYS A 10 0.11 6.02 -1.37
C CYS A 10 -0.14 6.32 -2.85
N ALA A 11 -0.43 7.58 -3.19
CA ALA A 11 -0.59 8.01 -4.57
C ALA A 11 0.69 7.79 -5.40
N ALA A 12 1.87 8.06 -4.82
CA ALA A 12 3.14 7.79 -5.47
C ALA A 12 3.39 6.29 -5.67
N VAL A 13 3.00 5.42 -4.72
CA VAL A 13 3.06 3.95 -4.85
C VAL A 13 2.21 3.47 -6.01
N THR A 14 0.95 3.90 -6.07
CA THR A 14 0.06 3.48 -7.15
C THR A 14 0.55 4.00 -8.51
N LYS A 15 1.06 5.23 -8.58
CA LYS A 15 1.56 5.80 -9.84
C LYS A 15 2.83 5.09 -10.33
N ARG A 16 3.77 4.78 -9.42
CA ARG A 16 5.05 4.14 -9.78
C ARG A 16 4.92 2.66 -10.15
N SER A 17 3.84 1.99 -9.74
CA SER A 17 3.63 0.57 -10.07
C SER A 17 3.37 0.34 -11.56
N GLY A 18 3.05 1.38 -12.33
CA GLY A 18 2.76 1.27 -13.77
C GLY A 18 1.51 0.45 -14.10
N SER A 19 0.69 0.10 -13.10
CA SER A 19 -0.49 -0.74 -13.29
C SER A 19 -1.66 0.02 -13.92
N ASN A 20 -2.47 -0.68 -14.72
CA ASN A 20 -3.72 -0.15 -15.28
C ASN A 20 -4.68 0.38 -14.20
N PHE A 21 -4.60 -0.14 -12.96
CA PHE A 21 -5.40 0.32 -11.83
C PHE A 21 -5.25 1.83 -11.57
N TYR A 22 -4.03 2.39 -11.68
CA TYR A 22 -3.81 3.82 -11.48
C TYR A 22 -4.72 4.66 -12.39
N TYR A 23 -4.78 4.29 -13.67
CA TYR A 23 -5.60 4.98 -14.66
C TYR A 23 -7.09 4.75 -14.43
N SER A 24 -7.49 3.54 -14.03
CA SER A 24 -8.88 3.25 -13.66
C SER A 24 -9.36 4.10 -12.48
N PHE A 25 -8.50 4.38 -11.50
CA PHE A 25 -8.85 5.18 -10.32
C PHE A 25 -9.05 6.67 -10.64
N LEU A 26 -8.53 7.18 -11.76
CA LEU A 26 -8.73 8.57 -12.18
C LEU A 26 -10.21 8.90 -12.46
N PHE A 27 -11.02 7.89 -12.76
CA PHE A 27 -12.47 8.02 -13.00
C PHE A 27 -13.31 8.01 -11.72
N LEU A 28 -12.71 7.77 -10.54
CA LEU A 28 -13.40 7.78 -9.27
C LEU A 28 -13.51 9.21 -8.70
N PRO A 29 -14.58 9.52 -7.93
CA PRO A 29 -14.63 10.75 -7.14
C PRO A 29 -13.40 10.88 -6.21
N PRO A 30 -12.91 12.10 -5.91
CA PRO A 30 -11.65 12.31 -5.21
C PRO A 30 -11.47 11.47 -3.95
N ALA A 31 -12.47 11.47 -3.05
CA ALA A 31 -12.39 10.72 -1.80
C ALA A 31 -12.26 9.20 -2.01
N ARG A 32 -12.94 8.64 -3.04
CA ARG A 32 -12.83 7.22 -3.37
C ARG A 32 -11.50 6.90 -4.03
N ARG A 33 -11.02 7.77 -4.91
CA ARG A 33 -9.69 7.64 -5.52
C ARG A 33 -8.60 7.62 -4.46
N ASP A 34 -8.68 8.50 -3.47
CA ASP A 34 -7.72 8.57 -2.38
C ASP A 34 -7.72 7.29 -1.53
N ALA A 35 -8.90 6.77 -1.20
CA ALA A 35 -9.04 5.49 -0.52
C ALA A 35 -8.46 4.32 -1.36
N MET A 36 -8.71 4.31 -2.67
CA MET A 36 -8.17 3.27 -3.56
C MET A 36 -6.64 3.32 -3.66
N TYR A 37 -6.03 4.51 -3.64
CA TYR A 37 -4.58 4.63 -3.58
C TYR A 37 -4.01 4.02 -2.30
N ALA A 38 -4.63 4.25 -1.15
CA ALA A 38 -4.20 3.66 0.12
C ALA A 38 -4.30 2.12 0.10
N VAL A 39 -5.44 1.57 -0.35
CA VAL A 39 -5.64 0.12 -0.45
C VAL A 39 -4.64 -0.50 -1.42
N TYR A 40 -4.47 0.08 -2.60
CA TYR A 40 -3.54 -0.43 -3.61
C TYR A 40 -2.09 -0.37 -3.12
N ALA A 41 -1.69 0.73 -2.50
CA ALA A 41 -0.36 0.88 -1.94
C ALA A 41 -0.06 -0.19 -0.89
N PHE A 42 -1.00 -0.44 0.03
CA PHE A 42 -0.88 -1.51 1.01
C PHE A 42 -0.68 -2.88 0.35
N CYS A 43 -1.54 -3.24 -0.61
CA CYS A 43 -1.41 -4.49 -1.33
C CYS A 43 -0.04 -4.62 -2.02
N ARG A 44 0.43 -3.57 -2.71
CA ARG A 44 1.72 -3.62 -3.41
C ARG A 44 2.90 -3.79 -2.44
N GLU A 45 2.87 -3.11 -1.30
CA GLU A 45 3.93 -3.22 -0.29
C GLU A 45 3.95 -4.62 0.35
N VAL A 46 2.77 -5.20 0.62
CA VAL A 46 2.66 -6.58 1.12
C VAL A 46 3.14 -7.61 0.08
N ASP A 47 2.76 -7.45 -1.19
CA ASP A 47 3.19 -8.35 -2.26
C ASP A 47 4.72 -8.31 -2.45
N SER A 48 5.31 -7.11 -2.34
CA SER A 48 6.77 -6.92 -2.46
C SER A 48 7.57 -7.69 -1.40
N VAL A 49 6.98 -7.99 -0.23
CA VAL A 49 7.63 -8.81 0.83
C VAL A 49 7.94 -10.22 0.33
N VAL A 50 7.13 -10.74 -0.59
CA VAL A 50 7.28 -12.10 -1.11
C VAL A 50 7.91 -12.09 -2.50
N ASP A 51 7.46 -11.19 -3.39
CA ASP A 51 7.90 -11.14 -4.79
C ASP A 51 9.31 -10.55 -4.95
N ASP A 52 9.66 -9.58 -4.11
CA ASP A 52 10.90 -8.79 -4.19
C ASP A 52 11.81 -9.04 -2.96
N ALA A 53 11.69 -10.23 -2.33
CA ALA A 53 12.38 -10.60 -1.09
C ALA A 53 13.92 -10.69 -1.28
N PRO A 54 14.73 -9.91 -0.53
CA PRO A 54 16.18 -10.01 -0.59
C PRO A 54 16.70 -11.39 -0.14
N PRO A 55 17.83 -11.89 -0.68
CA PRO A 55 18.44 -13.14 -0.22
C PRO A 55 18.71 -13.12 1.29
N GLY A 56 18.29 -14.16 1.99
CA GLY A 56 18.44 -14.27 3.45
C GLY A 56 17.39 -13.54 4.28
N SER A 57 16.37 -12.92 3.66
CA SER A 57 15.20 -12.41 4.37
C SER A 57 14.24 -13.54 4.80
N ASP A 58 13.43 -13.28 5.84
CA ASP A 58 12.28 -14.12 6.21
C ASP A 58 10.96 -13.40 5.88
N PRO A 59 10.32 -13.72 4.75
CA PRO A 59 9.04 -13.13 4.37
C PRO A 59 7.94 -13.35 5.41
N ARG A 60 8.00 -14.41 6.23
CA ARG A 60 6.97 -14.70 7.23
C ARG A 60 7.00 -13.68 8.36
N GLU A 61 8.18 -13.31 8.83
CA GLU A 61 8.35 -12.27 9.85
C GLU A 61 7.80 -10.92 9.35
N GLN A 62 8.13 -10.57 8.12
CA GLN A 62 7.67 -9.32 7.50
C GLN A 62 6.15 -9.30 7.27
N LEU A 63 5.56 -10.42 6.85
CA LEU A 63 4.10 -10.55 6.75
C LEU A 63 3.41 -10.47 8.11
N GLN A 64 4.01 -11.02 9.17
CA GLN A 64 3.48 -10.90 10.53
C GLN A 64 3.48 -9.43 10.97
N ARG A 65 4.56 -8.70 10.72
CA ARG A 65 4.62 -7.27 10.98
C ARG A 65 3.50 -6.50 10.28
N TRP A 66 3.26 -6.75 8.99
CA TRP A 66 2.16 -6.10 8.26
C TRP A 66 0.78 -6.41 8.84
N ARG A 67 0.55 -7.62 9.34
CA ARG A 67 -0.69 -7.98 10.05
C ARG A 67 -0.84 -7.20 11.34
N ASP A 68 0.23 -7.06 12.11
CA ASP A 68 0.22 -6.33 13.38
C ASP A 68 -0.05 -4.83 13.16
N GLU A 69 0.57 -4.23 12.15
CA GLU A 69 0.32 -2.83 11.74
C GLU A 69 -1.14 -2.62 11.28
N LEU A 70 -1.68 -3.54 10.48
CA LEU A 70 -3.07 -3.48 10.05
C LEU A 70 -4.02 -3.58 11.25
N ASN A 71 -3.77 -4.51 12.17
CA ASN A 71 -4.56 -4.65 13.40
C ASN A 71 -4.51 -3.38 14.25
N ALA A 72 -3.33 -2.78 14.41
CA ALA A 72 -3.16 -1.53 15.14
C ALA A 72 -4.00 -0.39 14.53
N ALA A 73 -4.03 -0.30 13.19
CA ALA A 73 -4.83 0.71 12.48
C ALA A 73 -6.35 0.57 12.73
N TYR A 74 -6.85 -0.64 13.00
CA TYR A 74 -8.26 -0.88 13.33
C TYR A 74 -8.58 -0.71 14.82
N LEU A 75 -7.58 -0.86 15.69
CA LEU A 75 -7.78 -0.81 17.14
C LEU A 75 -7.69 0.59 17.74
N GLY A 76 -7.09 1.55 17.03
CA GLY A 76 -7.05 2.98 17.41
C GLY A 76 -5.94 3.32 18.39
#